data_AF-A0A094GWC0-F1
#
_entry.id   AF-A0A094GWC0-F1
#
_cell.length_a   1.000
_cell.length_b   1.000
_cell.length_c   1.000
_cell.angle_alpha   90.00
_cell.angle_beta   90.00
_cell.angle_gamma   90.00
#
_symmetry.space_group_name_H-M   'P 1'
#
loop_
_entity.id
_entity.type
_entity.pdbx_description
1 polymer ?
#
loop_
_entity_poly.entity_id
_entity_poly.type
_entity_poly.pdbx_seq_one_letter_code
_entity_poly.pdbx_strand_id
1 'polypeptide(L)'
;MENSTGGVSPVVRWDPARIISHDHGWEGFALLTLNQPLDNLDLLKSLWERAGYRIAADGGGNRLHKVFHGDSTFENLMKKIPLEVIHGDLDSLHQTTRSWALAHSTEVVLDPSQDSTDFTKCVSYISQHYVPKRDSVPDIIVLGGLGGRVDQGMSTLHHLYKGPEMYPQGRIYLVSPSAITFLLTAGTHQIVVKNPQAPVLGPNIGILPVGGPAKITTNGLRWDVEDWETRFGGQLSTSNMVREPEVTVTTSADVLFTIDLDIGEE
;
A
#
# COMPACT_ATOMS: atom_id res chain seq x y z
N MET A 1 37.72 7.38 27.03
CA MET A 1 36.74 6.33 27.34
C MET A 1 35.40 7.03 27.47
N GLU A 2 34.77 7.28 26.33
CA GLU A 2 33.42 7.85 26.28
C GLU A 2 32.44 6.68 26.32
N ASN A 3 31.62 6.65 27.36
CA ASN A 3 30.56 5.67 27.51
C ASN A 3 29.58 5.82 26.36
N SER A 4 29.58 4.84 25.46
CA SER A 4 28.53 4.61 24.49
C SER A 4 27.23 4.29 25.25
N THR A 5 26.37 5.28 25.44
CA THR A 5 24.98 5.04 25.77
C THR A 5 24.33 4.42 24.54
N GLY A 6 24.28 3.08 24.52
CA GLY A 6 23.53 2.31 23.53
C GLY A 6 22.04 2.64 23.66
N GLY A 7 21.60 3.68 22.96
CA GLY A 7 20.18 3.93 22.73
C GLY A 7 19.68 2.81 21.84
N VAL A 8 18.80 1.96 22.36
CA VAL A 8 18.09 0.97 21.55
C VAL A 8 17.26 1.74 20.53
N SER A 9 17.56 1.58 19.24
CA SER A 9 16.76 2.18 18.17
C SER A 9 15.28 1.81 18.36
N PRO A 10 14.34 2.75 18.15
CA PRO A 10 12.93 2.48 18.39
C PRO A 10 12.43 1.35 17.48
N VAL A 11 11.64 0.43 18.04
CA VAL A 11 11.00 -0.66 17.29
C VAL A 11 9.72 -0.14 16.62
N VAL A 12 9.63 -0.26 15.30
CA VAL A 12 8.45 0.15 14.53
C VAL A 12 7.45 -1.01 14.44
N ARG A 13 6.19 -0.77 14.81
CA ARG A 13 5.15 -1.81 14.87
C ARG A 13 4.19 -1.79 13.69
N TRP A 14 3.88 -2.94 13.12
CA TRP A 14 2.97 -3.10 11.97
C TRP A 14 1.84 -4.09 12.27
N ASP A 15 0.65 -3.81 11.78
CA ASP A 15 -0.51 -4.73 11.81
C ASP A 15 -1.26 -4.64 10.48
N PRO A 16 -0.72 -5.27 9.42
CA PRO A 16 -1.27 -5.16 8.07
C PRO A 16 -2.67 -5.79 7.95
N ALA A 17 -3.06 -6.71 8.85
CA ALA A 17 -4.38 -7.34 8.81
C ALA A 17 -5.53 -6.34 9.04
N ARG A 18 -5.30 -5.29 9.84
CA ARG A 18 -6.28 -4.23 10.14
C ARG A 18 -6.73 -3.44 8.91
N ILE A 19 -5.93 -3.46 7.86
CA ILE A 19 -6.19 -2.76 6.60
C ILE A 19 -7.27 -3.49 5.80
N ILE A 20 -7.33 -4.81 5.91
CA ILE A 20 -8.20 -5.67 5.10
C ILE A 20 -9.39 -6.20 5.90
N SER A 21 -9.25 -6.44 7.21
CA SER A 21 -10.32 -7.01 8.04
C SER A 21 -11.54 -6.10 8.19
N HIS A 22 -12.72 -6.70 8.09
CA HIS A 22 -14.03 -6.04 8.19
C HIS A 22 -14.39 -5.62 9.63
N ASP A 23 -13.90 -6.34 10.65
CA ASP A 23 -14.36 -6.21 12.04
C ASP A 23 -13.45 -5.33 12.92
N HIS A 24 -12.25 -4.99 12.44
CA HIS A 24 -11.26 -4.27 13.22
C HIS A 24 -10.68 -3.07 12.47
N GLY A 25 -11.31 -1.91 12.68
CA GLY A 25 -10.69 -0.61 12.39
C GLY A 25 -11.54 0.30 11.51
N TRP A 26 -12.46 1.01 12.16
CA TRP A 26 -13.03 2.24 11.62
C TRP A 26 -11.99 3.36 11.75
N GLU A 27 -10.95 3.30 10.91
CA GLU A 27 -9.85 4.26 10.89
C GLU A 27 -9.61 4.66 9.44
N GLY A 28 -10.00 5.89 9.10
CA GLY A 28 -10.10 6.35 7.72
C GLY A 28 -8.74 6.43 7.06
N PHE A 29 -8.37 5.41 6.30
CA PHE A 29 -7.27 5.45 5.35
C PHE A 29 -7.68 6.18 4.07
N ALA A 30 -6.69 6.64 3.31
CA ALA A 30 -6.91 7.08 1.94
C ALA A 30 -6.72 5.91 0.98
N LEU A 31 -7.62 5.75 0.03
CA LEU A 31 -7.57 4.75 -1.04
C LEU A 31 -7.09 5.42 -2.32
N LEU A 32 -5.89 5.07 -2.76
CA LEU A 32 -5.28 5.55 -3.99
C LEU A 32 -5.41 4.52 -5.10
N THR A 33 -6.10 4.87 -6.18
CA THR A 33 -6.23 4.03 -7.38
C THR A 33 -5.26 4.49 -8.47
N LEU A 34 -4.37 3.60 -8.90
CA LEU A 34 -3.43 3.86 -10.00
C LEU A 34 -4.00 3.46 -11.36
N ASN A 35 -3.29 3.81 -12.44
CA ASN A 35 -3.64 3.40 -13.80
C ASN A 35 -3.28 1.91 -14.10
N GLN A 36 -3.71 1.00 -13.22
CA GLN A 36 -3.52 -0.44 -13.35
C GLN A 36 -4.87 -1.16 -13.50
N PRO A 37 -4.92 -2.36 -14.11
CA PRO A 37 -6.12 -3.20 -14.09
C PRO A 37 -6.65 -3.41 -12.67
N LEU A 38 -7.98 -3.38 -12.54
CA LEU A 38 -8.71 -3.63 -11.29
C LEU A 38 -9.37 -4.99 -11.40
N ASP A 39 -8.62 -6.04 -11.11
CA ASP A 39 -9.03 -7.42 -11.42
C ASP A 39 -9.83 -8.09 -10.28
N ASN A 40 -9.72 -7.59 -9.05
CA ASN A 40 -10.51 -8.07 -7.91
C ASN A 40 -11.50 -6.99 -7.45
N LEU A 41 -12.75 -7.15 -7.87
CA LEU A 41 -13.83 -6.20 -7.59
C LEU A 41 -14.29 -6.30 -6.13
N ASP A 42 -14.28 -7.47 -5.51
CA ASP A 42 -14.71 -7.61 -4.10
C ASP A 42 -13.76 -6.89 -3.15
N LEU A 43 -12.46 -7.00 -3.39
CA LEU A 43 -11.43 -6.26 -2.67
C LEU A 43 -11.58 -4.75 -2.88
N LEU A 44 -11.77 -4.31 -4.14
CA LEU A 44 -12.03 -2.90 -4.45
C LEU A 44 -13.26 -2.39 -3.69
N LYS A 45 -14.38 -3.12 -3.72
CA LYS A 45 -15.62 -2.76 -3.04
C LYS A 45 -15.43 -2.67 -1.54
N SER A 46 -14.82 -3.69 -0.92
CA SER A 46 -14.54 -3.73 0.52
C SER A 46 -13.69 -2.55 0.97
N LEU A 47 -12.64 -2.21 0.21
CA LEU A 47 -11.79 -1.07 0.53
C LEU A 47 -12.49 0.27 0.27
N TRP A 48 -13.27 0.37 -0.81
CA TRP A 48 -14.01 1.59 -1.16
C TRP A 48 -15.02 1.99 -0.09
N GLU A 49 -15.76 1.02 0.44
CA GLU A 49 -16.77 1.22 1.49
C GLU A 49 -16.16 1.67 2.81
N ARG A 50 -14.91 1.25 3.10
CA ARG A 50 -14.21 1.54 4.36
C ARG A 50 -13.29 2.76 4.29
N ALA A 51 -12.84 3.15 3.11
CA ALA A 51 -11.94 4.29 2.93
C ALA A 51 -12.54 5.57 3.52
N GLY A 52 -11.70 6.36 4.19
CA GLY A 52 -12.09 7.72 4.61
C GLY A 52 -11.98 8.74 3.49
N TYR A 53 -11.15 8.44 2.48
CA TYR A 53 -10.89 9.28 1.32
C TYR A 53 -10.53 8.40 0.13
N ARG A 54 -11.02 8.69 -1.08
CA ARG A 54 -10.71 7.98 -2.32
C ARG A 54 -10.16 8.97 -3.33
N ILE A 55 -9.02 8.62 -3.92
CA ILE A 55 -8.32 9.42 -4.92
C ILE A 55 -7.87 8.52 -6.06
N ALA A 56 -7.95 9.02 -7.29
CA ALA A 56 -7.43 8.35 -8.46
C ALA A 56 -6.29 9.15 -9.09
N ALA A 57 -5.17 8.49 -9.36
CA ALA A 57 -4.03 9.07 -10.05
C ALA A 57 -4.27 9.07 -11.57
N ASP A 58 -4.59 10.23 -12.12
CA ASP A 58 -4.82 10.48 -13.55
C ASP A 58 -5.58 9.33 -14.26
N GLY A 59 -4.88 8.48 -15.02
CA GLY A 59 -5.45 7.35 -15.75
C GLY A 59 -6.11 6.28 -14.85
N GLY A 60 -5.84 6.27 -13.54
CA GLY A 60 -6.59 5.50 -12.54
C GLY A 60 -8.08 5.85 -12.53
N GLY A 61 -8.43 7.10 -12.87
CA GLY A 61 -9.82 7.50 -13.07
C GLY A 61 -10.49 6.71 -14.19
N ASN A 62 -9.76 6.41 -15.28
CA ASN A 62 -10.30 5.60 -16.38
C ASN A 62 -10.58 4.15 -15.93
N ARG A 63 -9.76 3.62 -15.03
CA ARG A 63 -9.92 2.27 -14.48
C ARG A 63 -11.20 2.18 -13.64
N LEU A 64 -11.40 3.14 -12.76
CA LEU A 64 -12.63 3.25 -11.97
C LEU A 64 -13.85 3.45 -12.88
N HIS A 65 -13.81 4.43 -13.78
CA HIS A 65 -14.93 4.68 -14.69
C HIS A 65 -15.36 3.44 -15.48
N LYS A 66 -14.40 2.62 -15.96
CA LYS A 66 -14.69 1.34 -16.63
C LYS A 66 -15.44 0.37 -15.72
N VAL A 67 -15.00 0.19 -14.47
CA VAL A 67 -15.64 -0.70 -13.48
C VAL A 67 -17.04 -0.20 -13.14
N PHE A 68 -17.16 1.10 -12.85
CA PHE A 68 -18.39 1.72 -12.36
C PHE A 68 -19.47 1.90 -13.43
N HIS A 69 -19.11 1.89 -14.72
CA HIS A 69 -20.07 1.77 -15.82
C HIS A 69 -20.43 0.32 -16.18
N GLY A 70 -19.54 -0.64 -15.89
CA GLY A 70 -19.73 -2.04 -16.25
C GLY A 70 -20.56 -2.85 -15.25
N ASP A 71 -20.74 -2.34 -14.03
CA ASP A 71 -21.37 -3.06 -12.92
C ASP A 71 -22.30 -2.15 -12.10
N SER A 72 -23.59 -2.52 -12.06
CA SER A 72 -24.64 -1.79 -11.33
C SER A 72 -24.39 -1.66 -9.83
N THR A 73 -23.64 -2.59 -9.23
CA THR A 73 -23.25 -2.55 -7.81
C THR A 73 -22.35 -1.35 -7.58
N PHE A 74 -21.35 -1.15 -8.43
CA PHE A 74 -20.42 -0.04 -8.35
C PHE A 74 -21.07 1.28 -8.74
N GLU A 75 -21.96 1.29 -9.73
CA GLU A 75 -22.72 2.49 -10.08
C GLU A 75 -23.51 3.02 -8.86
N ASN A 76 -24.17 2.12 -8.13
CA ASN A 76 -24.88 2.47 -6.90
C ASN A 76 -23.93 2.85 -5.75
N LEU A 77 -22.74 2.22 -5.70
CA LEU A 77 -21.73 2.54 -4.72
C LEU A 77 -21.22 3.97 -4.88
N MET A 78 -20.92 4.42 -6.10
CA MET A 78 -20.49 5.79 -6.39
C MET A 78 -21.50 6.85 -5.93
N LYS A 79 -22.79 6.58 -6.11
CA LYS A 79 -23.87 7.48 -5.68
C LYS A 79 -23.93 7.64 -4.16
N LYS A 80 -23.52 6.60 -3.41
CA LYS A 80 -23.54 6.59 -1.94
C LYS A 80 -22.21 7.03 -1.33
N ILE A 81 -21.11 6.67 -1.98
CA ILE A 81 -19.73 6.84 -1.53
C ILE A 81 -18.94 7.35 -2.75
N PRO A 82 -18.80 8.67 -2.93
CA PRO A 82 -18.20 9.24 -4.11
C PRO A 82 -16.69 9.04 -4.14
N LEU A 83 -16.10 9.10 -5.34
CA LEU A 83 -14.69 9.42 -5.51
C LEU A 83 -14.50 10.91 -5.19
N GLU A 84 -13.59 11.23 -4.29
CA GLU A 84 -13.37 12.63 -3.89
C GLU A 84 -12.60 13.39 -4.97
N VAL A 85 -11.54 12.80 -5.52
CA VAL A 85 -10.67 13.51 -6.47
C VAL A 85 -10.01 12.59 -7.50
N ILE A 86 -9.89 13.09 -8.73
CA ILE A 86 -8.94 12.61 -9.74
C ILE A 86 -7.83 13.66 -9.83
N HIS A 87 -6.59 13.24 -9.63
CA HIS A 87 -5.44 14.14 -9.53
C HIS A 87 -4.24 13.64 -10.34
N GLY A 88 -3.51 14.55 -10.97
CA GLY A 88 -2.34 14.27 -11.79
C GLY A 88 -2.15 15.36 -12.85
N ASP A 89 -1.24 15.15 -13.81
CA ASP A 89 -1.13 16.05 -14.97
C ASP A 89 -2.28 15.90 -15.99
N LEU A 90 -3.11 14.87 -15.80
CA LEU A 90 -4.34 14.60 -16.57
C LEU A 90 -4.07 14.29 -18.05
N ASP A 91 -2.86 13.84 -18.40
CA ASP A 91 -2.49 13.51 -19.77
C ASP A 91 -3.07 12.16 -20.24
N SER A 92 -3.40 11.29 -19.29
CA SER A 92 -3.95 9.96 -19.53
C SER A 92 -5.47 9.92 -19.30
N LEU A 93 -6.07 10.90 -18.62
CA LEU A 93 -7.50 10.94 -18.32
C LEU A 93 -8.34 11.15 -19.59
N HIS A 94 -9.26 10.22 -19.87
CA HIS A 94 -10.17 10.37 -21.00
C HIS A 94 -11.23 11.44 -20.73
N GLN A 95 -11.64 12.17 -21.78
CA GLN A 95 -12.69 13.20 -21.67
C GLN A 95 -14.03 12.64 -21.17
N THR A 96 -14.37 11.40 -21.53
CA THR A 96 -15.59 10.73 -21.06
C THR A 96 -15.52 10.45 -19.56
N THR A 97 -14.39 9.93 -19.08
CA THR A 97 -14.10 9.74 -17.65
C THR A 97 -14.16 11.05 -16.87
N ARG A 98 -13.57 12.12 -17.40
CA ARG A 98 -13.62 13.45 -16.78
C ARG A 98 -15.06 13.94 -16.63
N SER A 99 -15.87 13.78 -17.68
CA SER A 99 -17.28 14.18 -17.66
C SER A 99 -18.09 13.36 -16.66
N TRP A 100 -17.85 12.05 -16.59
CA TRP A 100 -18.42 11.15 -15.59
C TRP A 100 -18.07 11.57 -14.16
N ALA A 101 -16.80 11.88 -13.89
CA ALA A 101 -16.35 12.29 -12.57
C ALA A 101 -17.06 13.59 -12.12
N LEU A 102 -17.08 14.61 -12.98
CA LEU A 102 -17.76 15.88 -12.69
C LEU A 102 -19.28 15.70 -12.46
N ALA A 103 -19.92 14.82 -13.23
CA ALA A 103 -21.34 14.51 -13.04
C ALA A 103 -21.64 13.83 -11.68
N HIS A 104 -20.65 13.18 -11.08
CA HIS A 104 -20.73 12.58 -9.75
C HIS A 104 -20.13 13.46 -8.64
N SER A 105 -19.92 14.76 -8.91
CA SER A 105 -19.33 15.72 -7.96
C SER A 105 -17.91 15.35 -7.49
N THR A 106 -17.17 14.56 -8.28
CA THR A 106 -15.74 14.31 -8.07
C THR A 106 -14.92 15.49 -8.59
N GLU A 107 -13.97 15.97 -7.78
CA GLU A 107 -13.04 17.00 -8.20
C GLU A 107 -12.04 16.44 -9.23
N VAL A 108 -11.69 17.25 -10.23
CA VAL A 108 -10.64 16.89 -11.20
C VAL A 108 -9.57 17.97 -11.15
N VAL A 109 -8.45 17.66 -10.51
CA VAL A 109 -7.40 18.62 -10.16
C VAL A 109 -6.17 18.38 -11.02
N LEU A 110 -5.83 19.38 -11.84
CA LEU A 110 -4.62 19.41 -12.65
C LEU A 110 -3.41 19.79 -11.79
N ASP A 111 -2.39 18.95 -11.80
CA ASP A 111 -1.03 19.27 -11.34
C ASP A 111 -0.06 19.19 -12.54
N PRO A 112 0.39 20.34 -13.06
CA PRO A 112 1.22 20.41 -14.25
C PRO A 112 2.68 19.98 -14.03
N SER A 113 3.09 19.69 -12.79
CA SER A 113 4.46 19.28 -12.47
C SER A 113 4.89 18.09 -13.32
N GLN A 114 6.06 18.22 -13.97
CA GLN A 114 6.71 17.15 -14.73
C GLN A 114 7.86 16.49 -13.96
N ASP A 115 8.19 17.04 -12.78
CA ASP A 115 9.28 16.56 -11.93
C ASP A 115 8.82 15.48 -10.94
N SER A 116 7.52 15.17 -10.93
CA SER A 116 6.89 14.18 -10.05
C SER A 116 5.88 13.33 -10.83
N THR A 117 5.70 12.08 -10.41
CA THR A 117 4.71 11.15 -10.97
C THR A 117 3.34 11.37 -10.35
N ASP A 118 2.26 10.90 -11.00
CA ASP A 118 0.90 11.00 -10.44
C ASP A 118 0.72 10.27 -9.11
N PHE A 119 1.49 9.20 -8.89
CA PHE A 119 1.57 8.57 -7.56
C PHE A 119 2.03 9.59 -6.51
N THR A 120 3.16 10.26 -6.78
CA THR A 120 3.77 11.22 -5.85
C THR A 120 2.87 12.43 -5.62
N LYS A 121 2.27 12.93 -6.70
CA LYS A 121 1.29 14.03 -6.67
C LYS A 121 0.10 13.66 -5.77
N CYS A 122 -0.48 12.47 -5.96
CA CYS A 122 -1.61 12.00 -5.15
C CYS A 122 -1.28 11.81 -3.68
N VAL A 123 -0.12 11.23 -3.33
CA VAL A 123 0.30 11.10 -1.93
C VAL A 123 0.45 12.48 -1.28
N SER A 124 1.07 13.42 -1.99
CA SER A 124 1.22 14.80 -1.53
C SER A 124 -0.15 15.49 -1.35
N TYR A 125 -1.07 15.26 -2.28
CA TYR A 125 -2.44 15.78 -2.21
C TYR A 125 -3.19 15.22 -1.00
N ILE A 126 -3.14 13.90 -0.78
CA ILE A 126 -3.73 13.26 0.41
C ILE A 126 -3.19 13.91 1.68
N SER A 127 -1.86 14.06 1.79
CA SER A 127 -1.21 14.66 2.95
C SER A 127 -1.70 16.08 3.27
N GLN A 128 -2.10 16.86 2.27
CA GLN A 128 -2.46 18.27 2.43
C GLN A 128 -3.97 18.46 2.62
N HIS A 129 -4.79 17.59 2.03
CA HIS A 129 -6.23 17.79 1.92
C HIS A 129 -7.06 16.82 2.75
N TYR A 130 -6.55 15.62 3.04
CA TYR A 130 -7.32 14.64 3.79
C TYR A 130 -7.12 14.80 5.30
N VAL A 131 -8.20 15.20 5.98
CA VAL A 131 -8.26 15.27 7.45
C VAL A 131 -9.09 14.08 7.95
N PRO A 132 -8.46 13.05 8.54
CA PRO A 132 -9.19 11.92 9.10
C PRO A 132 -10.03 12.34 10.30
N LYS A 133 -11.11 11.59 10.57
CA LYS A 133 -12.05 11.88 11.68
C LYS A 133 -11.45 11.73 13.08
N ARG A 134 -10.23 11.18 13.20
CA ARG A 134 -9.49 11.00 14.46
C ARG A 134 -8.18 11.77 14.35
N ASP A 135 -7.59 12.12 15.50
CA ASP A 135 -6.28 12.77 15.62
C ASP A 135 -5.11 11.81 15.30
N SER A 136 -5.22 11.03 14.21
CA SER A 136 -4.19 10.12 13.73
C SER A 136 -3.96 10.35 12.25
N VAL A 137 -2.71 10.38 11.82
CA VAL A 137 -2.35 10.46 10.41
C VAL A 137 -2.93 9.26 9.66
N PRO A 138 -3.54 9.45 8.47
CA PRO A 138 -4.14 8.35 7.75
C PRO A 138 -3.08 7.50 7.04
N ASP A 139 -3.26 6.18 7.06
CA ASP A 139 -2.51 5.31 6.16
C ASP A 139 -3.03 5.47 4.72
N ILE A 140 -2.16 5.21 3.74
CA ILE A 140 -2.49 5.23 2.32
C ILE A 140 -2.46 3.78 1.82
N ILE A 141 -3.60 3.32 1.33
CA ILE A 141 -3.73 2.05 0.63
C ILE A 141 -3.73 2.33 -0.86
N VAL A 142 -2.77 1.75 -1.55
CA VAL A 142 -2.67 1.82 -3.00
C VAL A 142 -3.24 0.55 -3.59
N LEU A 143 -4.30 0.69 -4.38
CA LEU A 143 -4.83 -0.41 -5.18
C LEU A 143 -3.97 -0.60 -6.42
N GLY A 144 -3.35 -1.78 -6.50
CA GLY A 144 -2.55 -2.16 -7.64
C GLY A 144 -1.68 -3.37 -7.33
N GLY A 145 -1.58 -4.27 -8.30
CA GLY A 145 -0.61 -5.34 -8.27
C GLY A 145 0.75 -4.91 -8.84
N LEU A 146 1.75 -5.75 -8.63
CA LEU A 146 3.01 -5.71 -9.38
C LEU A 146 2.92 -6.50 -10.71
N GLY A 147 1.73 -7.00 -11.05
CA GLY A 147 1.47 -7.78 -12.25
C GLY A 147 1.33 -6.93 -13.51
N GLY A 148 1.39 -7.59 -14.67
CA GLY A 148 1.31 -6.92 -15.98
C GLY A 148 2.67 -6.45 -16.49
N ARG A 149 2.78 -5.18 -16.87
CA ARG A 149 4.01 -4.59 -17.39
C ARG A 149 5.06 -4.45 -16.30
N VAL A 150 6.21 -5.11 -16.47
CA VAL A 150 7.30 -5.11 -15.48
C VAL A 150 7.78 -3.70 -15.13
N ASP A 151 7.92 -2.82 -16.12
CA ASP A 151 8.35 -1.44 -15.90
C ASP A 151 7.36 -0.65 -15.04
N GLN A 152 6.07 -0.93 -15.16
CA GLN A 152 5.04 -0.32 -14.30
C GLN A 152 5.10 -0.88 -12.87
N GLY A 153 5.28 -2.19 -12.72
CA GLY A 153 5.48 -2.80 -11.40
C GLY A 153 6.72 -2.24 -10.69
N MET A 154 7.83 -2.08 -11.40
CA MET A 154 9.05 -1.46 -10.87
C MET A 154 8.85 0.02 -10.52
N SER A 155 8.06 0.76 -11.31
CA SER A 155 7.68 2.13 -10.98
C SER A 155 6.87 2.20 -9.68
N THR A 156 5.89 1.33 -9.48
CA THR A 156 5.13 1.26 -8.20
C THR A 156 6.05 0.97 -7.02
N LEU A 157 6.99 0.02 -7.15
CA LEU A 157 7.98 -0.25 -6.10
C LEU A 157 8.88 0.95 -5.82
N HIS A 158 9.34 1.64 -6.88
CA HIS A 158 10.15 2.85 -6.73
C HIS A 158 9.43 3.91 -5.87
N HIS A 159 8.14 4.13 -6.06
CA HIS A 159 7.37 5.08 -5.24
C HIS A 159 7.25 4.63 -3.79
N LEU A 160 7.14 3.33 -3.54
CA LEU A 160 7.11 2.80 -2.18
C LEU A 160 8.45 3.07 -1.45
N TYR A 161 9.59 2.95 -2.14
CA TYR A 161 10.92 3.33 -1.61
C TYR A 161 11.07 4.83 -1.38
N LYS A 162 10.37 5.68 -2.15
CA LYS A 162 10.29 7.13 -1.88
C LYS A 162 9.32 7.48 -0.74
N GLY A 163 8.51 6.52 -0.29
CA GLY A 163 7.47 6.70 0.72
C GLY A 163 7.94 7.39 2.00
N PRO A 164 9.06 6.98 2.62
CA PRO A 164 9.55 7.62 3.85
C PRO A 164 9.86 9.12 3.70
N GLU A 165 10.32 9.56 2.54
CA GLU A 165 10.58 10.98 2.24
C GLU A 165 9.27 11.71 1.87
N MET A 166 8.43 11.06 1.07
CA MET A 166 7.21 11.63 0.51
C MET A 166 6.07 11.74 1.53
N TYR A 167 6.00 10.81 2.48
CA TYR A 167 4.91 10.68 3.45
C TYR A 167 5.44 10.22 4.83
N PRO A 168 6.37 10.98 5.46
CA PRO A 168 7.03 10.58 6.71
C PRO A 168 6.08 10.40 7.90
N GLN A 169 4.90 11.00 7.83
CA GLN A 169 3.92 11.01 8.91
C GLN A 169 3.07 9.74 9.00
N GLY A 170 2.98 8.93 7.94
CA GLY A 170 2.06 7.79 7.86
C GLY A 170 2.66 6.63 7.05
N ARG A 171 1.83 5.65 6.68
CA ARG A 171 2.29 4.44 6.01
C ARG A 171 1.64 4.29 4.65
N ILE A 172 2.36 3.65 3.74
CA ILE A 172 1.88 3.32 2.41
C ILE A 172 1.90 1.79 2.27
N TYR A 173 0.76 1.23 1.88
CA TYR A 173 0.61 -0.19 1.62
C TYR A 173 0.18 -0.40 0.18
N LEU A 174 0.87 -1.26 -0.54
CA LEU A 174 0.41 -1.78 -1.82
C LEU A 174 -0.46 -3.00 -1.54
N VAL A 175 -1.70 -2.96 -1.98
CA VAL A 175 -2.65 -4.04 -1.79
C VAL A 175 -3.07 -4.60 -3.14
N SER A 176 -2.88 -5.91 -3.27
CA SER A 176 -3.28 -6.70 -4.42
C SER A 176 -4.20 -7.83 -3.96
N PRO A 177 -4.85 -8.56 -4.89
CA PRO A 177 -5.70 -9.70 -4.54
C PRO A 177 -4.97 -10.79 -3.75
N SER A 178 -3.65 -10.90 -3.93
CA SER A 178 -2.87 -12.03 -3.40
C SER A 178 -1.95 -11.65 -2.23
N ALA A 179 -1.68 -10.37 -2.02
CA ALA A 179 -0.67 -9.94 -1.04
C ALA A 179 -0.80 -8.47 -0.63
N ILE A 180 -0.31 -8.18 0.57
CA ILE A 180 0.00 -6.83 1.06
C ILE A 180 1.52 -6.64 1.01
N THR A 181 1.97 -5.52 0.48
CA THR A 181 3.41 -5.16 0.41
C THR A 181 3.64 -3.77 0.97
N PHE A 182 4.67 -3.61 1.79
CA PHE A 182 5.08 -2.33 2.37
C PHE A 182 6.60 -2.28 2.59
N LEU A 183 7.13 -1.07 2.81
CA LEU A 183 8.57 -0.87 3.02
C LEU A 183 8.91 -0.96 4.52
N LEU A 184 9.94 -1.72 4.84
CA LEU A 184 10.66 -1.65 6.11
C LEU A 184 11.89 -0.78 5.90
N THR A 185 12.00 0.34 6.59
CA THR A 185 13.21 1.16 6.57
C THR A 185 14.35 0.50 7.34
N ALA A 186 15.58 0.99 7.21
CA ALA A 186 16.67 0.53 8.08
C ALA A 186 16.28 0.64 9.57
N GLY A 187 16.42 -0.45 10.33
CA GLY A 187 16.00 -0.52 11.74
C GLY A 187 15.36 -1.85 12.13
N THR A 188 14.64 -1.85 13.25
CA THR A 188 13.95 -3.03 13.79
C THR A 188 12.44 -2.83 13.72
N HIS A 189 11.76 -3.84 13.19
CA HIS A 189 10.32 -3.85 12.98
C HIS A 189 9.69 -5.07 13.65
N GLN A 190 8.52 -4.88 14.24
CA GLN A 190 7.68 -5.93 14.80
C GLN A 190 6.36 -5.95 14.03
N ILE A 191 6.01 -7.08 13.43
CA ILE A 191 4.90 -7.21 12.49
C ILE A 191 3.93 -8.26 13.01
N VAL A 192 2.69 -7.88 13.26
CA VAL A 192 1.60 -8.82 13.59
C VAL A 192 1.18 -9.53 12.31
N VAL A 193 1.48 -10.83 12.21
CA VAL A 193 1.23 -11.65 11.01
C VAL A 193 0.14 -12.71 11.23
N LYS A 194 -0.21 -13.00 12.49
CA LYS A 194 -1.42 -13.76 12.82
C LYS A 194 -2.25 -12.93 13.79
N ASN A 195 -3.29 -12.31 13.27
CA ASN A 195 -4.24 -11.55 14.06
C ASN A 195 -5.54 -12.37 14.17
N PRO A 196 -5.84 -13.00 15.33
CA PRO A 196 -7.04 -13.83 15.49
C PRO A 196 -8.35 -13.07 15.24
N GLN A 197 -8.32 -11.76 15.37
CA GLN A 197 -9.43 -10.85 15.12
C GLN A 197 -9.54 -10.42 13.65
N ALA A 198 -8.54 -10.72 12.85
CA ALA A 198 -8.43 -10.37 11.43
C ALA A 198 -7.69 -11.50 10.67
N PRO A 199 -8.27 -12.71 10.56
CA PRO A 199 -7.62 -13.87 9.97
C PRO A 199 -7.64 -13.81 8.44
N VAL A 200 -7.02 -12.77 7.88
CA VAL A 200 -7.02 -12.47 6.43
C VAL A 200 -5.63 -12.59 5.80
N LEU A 201 -4.60 -12.76 6.62
CA LEU A 201 -3.22 -12.93 6.15
C LEU A 201 -2.91 -14.41 6.02
N GLY A 202 -2.26 -14.78 4.92
CA GLY A 202 -1.79 -16.12 4.69
C GLY A 202 -0.45 -16.42 5.35
N PRO A 203 0.06 -17.64 5.13
CA PRO A 203 1.25 -18.09 5.82
C PRO A 203 2.55 -17.66 5.15
N ASN A 204 2.55 -17.23 3.88
CA ASN A 204 3.77 -17.03 3.11
C ASN A 204 4.19 -15.56 3.10
N ILE A 205 5.49 -15.33 3.29
CA ILE A 205 6.08 -13.99 3.29
C ILE A 205 7.33 -13.93 2.42
N GLY A 206 7.70 -12.71 2.05
CA GLY A 206 8.99 -12.39 1.44
C GLY A 206 9.61 -11.12 2.02
N ILE A 207 10.93 -11.08 2.06
CA ILE A 207 11.74 -9.91 2.44
C ILE A 207 12.71 -9.64 1.29
N LEU A 208 12.51 -8.52 0.57
CA LEU A 208 13.15 -8.26 -0.72
C LEU A 208 13.97 -6.96 -0.71
N PRO A 209 15.31 -7.04 -0.89
CA PRO A 209 16.23 -5.89 -0.92
C PRO A 209 16.30 -5.26 -2.32
N VAL A 210 15.18 -4.72 -2.80
CA VAL A 210 15.08 -4.15 -4.17
C VAL A 210 15.94 -2.89 -4.34
N GLY A 211 16.03 -2.05 -3.30
CA GLY A 211 16.79 -0.79 -3.36
C GLY A 211 18.31 -0.97 -3.34
N GLY A 212 18.80 -2.10 -2.83
CA GLY A 212 20.22 -2.42 -2.72
C GLY A 212 20.47 -3.52 -1.69
N PRO A 213 21.70 -4.05 -1.60
CA PRO A 213 22.05 -5.08 -0.62
C PRO A 213 21.73 -4.67 0.82
N ALA A 214 21.24 -5.62 1.61
CA ALA A 214 20.93 -5.43 3.03
C ALA A 214 21.44 -6.62 3.85
N LYS A 215 21.56 -6.43 5.15
CA LYS A 215 21.69 -7.52 6.12
C LYS A 215 20.43 -7.60 6.95
N ILE A 216 19.87 -8.80 7.08
CA ILE A 216 18.64 -9.03 7.84
C ILE A 216 18.84 -10.03 8.97
N THR A 217 18.18 -9.77 10.09
CA THR A 217 17.99 -10.71 11.19
C THR A 217 16.50 -10.84 11.46
N THR A 218 15.98 -12.06 11.49
CA THR A 218 14.55 -12.31 11.67
C THR A 218 14.29 -13.20 12.86
N ASN A 219 13.13 -13.01 13.47
CA ASN A 219 12.60 -13.91 14.49
C ASN A 219 11.10 -14.13 14.26
N GLY A 220 10.66 -15.37 14.36
CA GLY A 220 9.25 -15.74 14.26
C GLY A 220 8.84 -16.32 12.90
N LEU A 221 9.81 -16.52 12.01
CA LEU A 221 9.64 -17.17 10.71
C LEU A 221 10.05 -18.65 10.77
N ARG A 222 9.63 -19.42 9.77
CA ARG A 222 10.03 -20.82 9.59
C ARG A 222 11.53 -20.91 9.30
N TRP A 223 12.02 -20.02 8.43
CA TRP A 223 13.44 -19.87 8.14
C TRP A 223 13.92 -18.54 8.70
N ASP A 224 14.13 -18.53 10.01
CA ASP A 224 14.78 -17.41 10.69
C ASP A 224 16.26 -17.33 10.31
N VAL A 225 16.79 -16.11 10.20
CA VAL A 225 18.18 -15.83 9.83
C VAL A 225 18.81 -14.80 10.77
N GLU A 226 20.13 -14.81 10.90
CA GLU A 226 20.90 -13.90 11.74
C GLU A 226 22.07 -13.29 10.95
N ASP A 227 22.20 -11.96 10.97
CA ASP A 227 23.16 -11.15 10.19
C ASP A 227 23.32 -11.60 8.72
N TRP A 228 22.20 -11.95 8.08
CA TRP A 228 22.19 -12.63 6.78
C TRP A 228 22.19 -11.63 5.62
N GLU A 229 23.19 -11.73 4.75
CA GLU A 229 23.28 -10.89 3.56
C GLU A 229 22.20 -11.24 2.54
N THR A 230 21.44 -10.24 2.12
CA THR A 230 20.42 -10.38 1.09
C THR A 230 20.63 -9.35 -0.01
N ARG A 231 20.52 -9.77 -1.28
CA ARG A 231 20.64 -8.92 -2.45
C ARG A 231 19.99 -9.54 -3.68
N PHE A 232 19.51 -8.69 -4.60
CA PHE A 232 19.14 -9.14 -5.94
C PHE A 232 20.33 -9.79 -6.66
N GLY A 233 20.06 -10.88 -7.38
CA GLY A 233 21.10 -11.72 -8.01
C GLY A 233 21.89 -12.59 -7.02
N GLY A 234 21.49 -12.64 -5.75
CA GLY A 234 22.06 -13.51 -4.73
C GLY A 234 20.99 -14.12 -3.85
N GLN A 235 21.18 -13.95 -2.54
CA GLN A 235 20.30 -14.47 -1.50
C GLN A 235 19.06 -13.59 -1.33
N LEU A 236 17.87 -14.18 -1.45
CA LEU A 236 16.57 -13.52 -1.27
C LEU A 236 15.69 -14.35 -0.34
N SER A 237 14.99 -13.70 0.60
CA SER A 237 13.99 -14.38 1.43
C SER A 237 12.67 -14.39 0.69
N THR A 238 12.45 -15.43 -0.13
CA THR A 238 11.21 -15.65 -0.89
C THR A 238 10.59 -16.97 -0.45
N SER A 239 9.25 -17.04 -0.43
CA SER A 239 8.52 -18.23 0.03
C SER A 239 8.90 -18.64 1.46
N ASN A 240 9.24 -17.65 2.30
CA ASN A 240 9.39 -17.88 3.73
C ASN A 240 7.99 -18.02 4.35
N MET A 241 7.89 -18.50 5.58
CA MET A 241 6.60 -18.75 6.21
C MET A 241 6.54 -18.22 7.63
N VAL A 242 5.37 -17.77 8.05
CA VAL A 242 5.12 -17.34 9.43
C VAL A 242 5.09 -18.56 10.36
N ARG A 243 5.82 -18.50 11.47
CA ARG A 243 5.76 -19.50 12.54
C ARG A 243 4.96 -18.96 13.73
N GLU A 244 5.35 -17.77 14.20
CA GLU A 244 4.78 -17.12 15.37
C GLU A 244 3.66 -16.14 14.99
N PRO A 245 2.88 -15.63 15.97
CA PRO A 245 1.88 -14.59 15.72
C PRO A 245 2.46 -13.24 15.32
N GLU A 246 3.69 -12.97 15.76
CA GLU A 246 4.45 -11.77 15.44
C GLU A 246 5.82 -12.15 14.88
N VAL A 247 6.27 -11.38 13.90
CA VAL A 247 7.59 -11.51 13.29
C VAL A 247 8.40 -10.26 13.60
N THR A 248 9.63 -10.45 14.05
CA THR A 248 10.60 -9.36 14.15
C THR A 248 11.53 -9.40 12.95
N VAL A 249 11.74 -8.26 12.29
CA VAL A 249 12.72 -8.08 11.22
C VAL A 249 13.62 -6.90 11.59
N THR A 250 14.91 -7.16 11.74
CA THR A 250 15.92 -6.10 11.79
C THR A 250 16.66 -6.08 10.47
N THR A 251 16.78 -4.90 9.86
CA THR A 251 17.42 -4.72 8.56
C THR A 251 18.40 -3.55 8.58
N SER A 252 19.55 -3.70 7.91
CA SER A 252 20.56 -2.65 7.80
C SER A 252 20.25 -1.59 6.74
N ALA A 253 19.32 -1.89 5.84
CA ALA A 253 18.89 -1.02 4.74
C ALA A 253 17.42 -1.26 4.43
N ASP A 254 16.81 -0.40 3.63
CA ASP A 254 15.39 -0.51 3.29
C ASP A 254 15.10 -1.78 2.48
N VAL A 255 14.08 -2.53 2.89
CA VAL A 255 13.64 -3.77 2.25
C VAL A 255 12.13 -3.79 2.12
N LEU A 256 11.62 -4.46 1.10
CA LEU A 256 10.19 -4.74 1.00
C LEU A 256 9.83 -5.91 1.91
N PHE A 257 8.73 -5.78 2.64
CA PHE A 257 8.04 -6.89 3.26
C PHE A 257 6.76 -7.17 2.48
N THR A 258 6.54 -8.43 2.12
CA THR A 258 5.31 -8.88 1.46
C THR A 258 4.76 -10.10 2.19
N ILE A 259 3.44 -10.15 2.36
CA ILE A 259 2.72 -11.27 2.97
C ILE A 259 1.51 -11.58 2.10
N ASP A 260 1.27 -12.86 1.85
CA ASP A 260 0.10 -13.29 1.11
C ASP A 260 -1.19 -13.06 1.89
N LEU A 261 -2.31 -13.01 1.16
CA LEU A 261 -3.64 -12.90 1.74
C LEU A 261 -4.32 -14.27 1.67
N ASP A 262 -4.89 -14.70 2.79
CA ASP A 262 -5.74 -15.89 2.88
C ASP A 262 -7.20 -15.44 2.78
N ILE A 263 -7.54 -14.86 1.63
CA ILE A 263 -8.92 -14.59 1.27
C ILE A 263 -9.38 -15.88 0.62
N GLY A 264 -10.10 -16.72 1.38
CA GLY A 264 -10.50 -18.05 0.93
C GLY A 264 -10.98 -18.05 -0.52
N GLU A 265 -10.47 -18.98 -1.31
CA GLU A 265 -11.11 -19.36 -2.56
C GLU A 265 -12.48 -19.96 -2.20
N GLU A 266 -13.55 -19.17 -2.29
CA GLU A 266 -14.91 -19.71 -2.48
C GLU A 266 -15.13 -20.06 -3.96
#